data_AF-A0A1M6S3Q2-F1
#
_entry.id   AF-A0A1M6S3Q2-F1
#
_cell.length_a   1.000
_cell.length_b   1.000
_cell.length_c   1.000
_cell.angle_alpha   90.00
_cell.angle_beta   90.00
_cell.angle_gamma   90.00
#
_symmetry.space_group_name_H-M   'P 1'
#
loop_
_entity.id
_entity.type
_entity.pdbx_description
1 polymer ?
#
loop_
_entity_poly.entity_id
_entity_poly.type
_entity_poly.pdbx_seq_one_letter_code
_entity_poly.pdbx_strand_id
1 'polypeptide(L)'
;MRKIPKIGCACEKPTQSYTEYRSSEVGVDHTNGRNAEVMIQQCKLCQRIWVHYFVEFDHDSNSGRWYKGIVSKKDLSEITPENAVEHLENLEWYVYGGPFFENTITFGEGKVNVDL
;
A
#
# COMPACT_ATOMS: atom_id res chain seq x y z
N MET A 1 19.99 -5.10 -10.55
CA MET A 1 18.70 -5.71 -10.16
C MET A 1 18.84 -6.29 -8.76
N ARG A 2 18.28 -5.62 -7.74
CA ARG A 2 18.17 -6.23 -6.41
C ARG A 2 17.24 -7.44 -6.53
N LYS A 3 17.64 -8.58 -5.99
CA LYS A 3 16.80 -9.78 -6.00
C LYS A 3 15.68 -9.54 -5.00
N ILE A 4 14.51 -9.12 -5.48
CA ILE A 4 13.29 -9.07 -4.65
C ILE A 4 13.13 -10.47 -4.05
N PRO A 5 13.12 -10.61 -2.72
CA PRO A 5 12.95 -11.90 -2.07
C PRO A 5 11.66 -12.54 -2.59
N LYS A 6 11.76 -13.62 -3.37
CA LYS A 6 10.60 -14.42 -3.75
C LYS A 6 10.24 -15.26 -2.52
N ILE A 7 9.32 -14.77 -1.70
CA ILE A 7 8.96 -15.43 -0.44
C ILE A 7 7.84 -16.46 -0.63
N GLY A 8 7.20 -16.46 -1.80
CA GLY A 8 6.41 -17.59 -2.31
C GLY A 8 4.94 -17.60 -1.89
N CYS A 9 4.43 -16.51 -1.32
CA CYS A 9 3.01 -16.39 -0.97
C CYS A 9 2.20 -15.67 -2.06
N ALA A 10 0.92 -16.02 -2.19
CA ALA A 10 0.00 -15.33 -3.10
C ALA A 10 -0.14 -13.82 -2.77
N CYS A 11 0.00 -13.42 -1.50
CA CYS A 11 -0.13 -12.02 -1.08
C CYS A 11 0.99 -11.10 -1.60
N GLU A 12 2.13 -11.67 -2.00
CA GLU A 12 3.26 -10.94 -2.59
C GLU A 12 3.11 -10.77 -4.09
N LYS A 13 2.23 -11.57 -4.72
CA LYS A 13 1.95 -11.36 -6.13
C LYS A 13 1.22 -10.02 -6.27
N PRO A 14 1.49 -9.30 -7.37
CA PRO A 14 0.74 -8.08 -7.70
C PRO A 14 -0.76 -8.33 -7.96
N THR A 15 -1.25 -9.55 -7.80
CA THR A 15 -2.68 -9.87 -7.93
C THR A 15 -3.41 -9.59 -6.61
N GLN A 16 -4.42 -8.73 -6.68
CA GLN A 16 -5.10 -8.10 -5.55
C GLN A 16 -6.38 -8.87 -5.15
N SER A 17 -6.28 -10.16 -4.81
CA SER A 17 -7.49 -10.86 -4.31
C SER A 17 -7.75 -10.51 -2.85
N TYR A 18 -8.84 -9.79 -2.60
CA TYR A 18 -9.32 -9.41 -1.25
C TYR A 18 -9.61 -10.61 -0.34
N THR A 19 -9.74 -11.81 -0.91
CA THR A 19 -9.99 -13.06 -0.17
C THR A 19 -8.83 -13.43 0.76
N GLU A 20 -7.61 -13.02 0.42
CA GLU A 20 -6.38 -13.50 1.07
C GLU A 20 -6.03 -12.74 2.35
N TYR A 21 -6.77 -11.67 2.69
CA TYR A 21 -6.43 -10.77 3.80
C TYR A 21 -7.53 -10.67 4.85
N ARG A 22 -7.11 -10.49 6.11
CA ARG A 22 -7.92 -9.87 7.17
C ARG A 22 -7.52 -8.41 7.22
N SER A 23 -8.50 -7.51 7.09
CA SER A 23 -8.23 -6.07 7.01
C SER A 23 -8.78 -5.35 8.23
N SER A 24 -8.08 -4.32 8.68
CA SER A 24 -8.54 -3.37 9.68
C SER A 24 -8.20 -1.96 9.21
N GLU A 25 -9.15 -1.05 9.37
CA GLU A 25 -8.95 0.37 9.06
C GLU A 25 -7.99 1.00 10.06
N VAL A 26 -7.09 1.86 9.56
CA VAL A 26 -6.27 2.77 10.37
C VAL A 26 -6.94 4.14 10.42
N GLY A 27 -7.44 4.63 9.28
CA GLY A 27 -8.17 5.88 9.14
C GLY A 27 -7.96 6.52 7.77
N VAL A 28 -8.18 7.83 7.68
CA VAL A 28 -8.06 8.61 6.45
C VAL A 28 -6.95 9.65 6.59
N ASP A 29 -6.01 9.67 5.66
CA ASP A 29 -4.95 10.68 5.56
C ASP A 29 -5.48 11.91 4.85
N HIS A 30 -5.51 13.04 5.57
CA HIS A 30 -5.93 14.35 5.09
C HIS A 30 -4.78 15.29 4.71
N THR A 31 -3.54 14.82 4.78
CA THR A 31 -2.34 15.60 4.44
C THR A 31 -2.48 16.19 3.03
N ASN A 32 -2.18 17.48 2.86
CA ASN A 32 -2.29 18.18 1.57
C ASN A 32 -3.67 18.08 0.89
N GLY A 33 -4.75 17.87 1.65
CA GLY A 33 -6.10 17.71 1.09
C GLY A 33 -6.32 16.36 0.41
N ARG A 34 -5.43 15.39 0.63
CA ARG A 34 -5.68 13.98 0.32
C ARG A 34 -6.93 13.53 1.09
N ASN A 35 -7.62 12.52 0.57
CA ASN A 35 -8.66 11.79 1.30
C ASN A 35 -8.32 10.31 1.19
N ALA A 36 -7.11 9.95 1.61
CA ALA A 36 -6.56 8.64 1.33
C ALA A 36 -6.91 7.63 2.43
N GLU A 37 -7.47 6.50 2.06
CA GLU A 37 -7.78 5.41 2.99
C GLU A 37 -6.53 4.62 3.33
N VAL A 38 -6.31 4.43 4.64
CA VAL A 38 -5.19 3.64 5.17
C VAL A 38 -5.72 2.42 5.90
N MET A 39 -5.26 1.24 5.50
CA MET A 39 -5.65 -0.04 6.06
C MET A 39 -4.43 -0.90 6.40
N ILE A 40 -4.57 -1.72 7.43
CA ILE A 40 -3.68 -2.85 7.67
C ILE A 40 -4.32 -4.11 7.10
N GLN A 41 -3.56 -4.86 6.31
CA GLN A 41 -3.97 -6.11 5.70
C GLN A 41 -3.04 -7.24 6.15
N GLN A 42 -3.56 -8.18 6.93
CA GLN A 42 -2.82 -9.37 7.33
C GLN A 42 -3.18 -10.56 6.43
N CYS A 43 -2.18 -11.13 5.75
CA CYS A 43 -2.39 -12.31 4.92
C CYS A 43 -2.84 -13.51 5.76
N LYS A 44 -3.97 -14.12 5.40
CA LYS A 44 -4.52 -15.31 6.08
C LYS A 44 -3.59 -16.53 5.96
N LEU A 45 -2.79 -16.62 4.89
CA LEU A 45 -1.92 -17.77 4.62
C LEU A 45 -0.56 -17.65 5.33
N CYS A 46 0.19 -16.58 5.04
CA CYS A 46 1.56 -16.42 5.55
C CYS A 46 1.68 -15.48 6.75
N GLN A 47 0.57 -14.89 7.21
CA GLN A 47 0.50 -13.98 8.36
C GLN A 47 1.28 -12.67 8.22
N ARG A 48 1.89 -12.40 7.05
CA ARG A 48 2.53 -11.11 6.76
C ARG A 48 1.53 -9.97 6.84
N ILE A 49 2.02 -8.86 7.36
CA ILE A 49 1.26 -7.66 7.61
C ILE A 49 1.64 -6.66 6.53
N TRP A 50 0.63 -6.08 5.91
CA TRP A 50 0.79 -5.07 4.87
C TRP A 50 0.11 -3.79 5.33
N VAL A 51 0.77 -2.65 5.14
CA VAL A 51 0.08 -1.36 5.06
C VAL A 51 -0.45 -1.20 3.65
N HIS A 52 -1.68 -0.75 3.50
CA HIS A 52 -2.33 -0.45 2.23
C HIS A 52 -2.81 1.00 2.27
N TYR A 53 -2.36 1.79 1.31
CA TYR A 53 -2.68 3.20 1.17
C TYR A 53 -3.36 3.41 -0.17
N PHE A 54 -4.57 3.96 -0.19
CA PHE A 54 -5.32 4.23 -1.40
C PHE A 54 -5.77 5.68 -1.43
N VAL A 55 -5.51 6.38 -2.54
CA VAL A 55 -5.95 7.75 -2.76
C VAL A 55 -6.59 7.89 -4.13
N GLU A 56 -7.68 8.65 -4.17
CA GLU A 56 -8.38 9.05 -5.38
C GLU A 56 -8.84 10.51 -5.21
N PHE A 57 -8.90 11.24 -6.31
CA PHE A 57 -9.27 12.65 -6.34
C PHE A 57 -10.53 12.79 -7.21
N ASP A 58 -11.62 13.26 -6.62
CA ASP A 58 -12.96 13.33 -7.23
C ASP A 58 -12.99 14.04 -8.59
N HIS A 59 -12.04 14.93 -8.86
CA HIS A 59 -11.97 15.72 -10.09
C HIS A 59 -11.43 14.94 -11.30
N ASP A 60 -10.87 13.74 -11.10
CA ASP A 60 -10.28 12.92 -12.16
C ASP A 60 -10.51 11.43 -11.90
N SER A 61 -11.31 10.79 -12.76
CA SER A 61 -11.64 9.37 -12.65
C SER A 61 -10.46 8.42 -12.91
N ASN A 62 -9.33 8.92 -13.41
CA ASN A 62 -8.10 8.15 -13.57
C ASN A 62 -7.07 8.45 -12.47
N SER A 63 -7.43 9.21 -11.44
CA SER A 63 -6.50 9.58 -10.37
C SER A 63 -6.28 8.48 -9.34
N GLY A 64 -7.15 7.47 -9.27
CA GLY A 64 -7.05 6.37 -8.32
C GLY A 64 -5.68 5.70 -8.34
N ARG A 65 -5.04 5.62 -7.17
CA ARG A 65 -3.75 4.96 -6.98
C ARG A 65 -3.64 4.36 -5.60
N TRP A 66 -3.04 3.19 -5.53
CA TRP A 66 -2.78 2.49 -4.28
C TRP A 66 -1.35 2.00 -4.19
N TYR A 67 -0.91 1.84 -2.95
CA TYR A 67 0.40 1.33 -2.56
C TYR A 67 0.20 0.31 -1.44
N LYS A 68 0.97 -0.77 -1.47
CA LYS A 68 1.04 -1.72 -0.36
C LYS A 68 2.48 -2.12 -0.07
N GLY A 69 2.81 -2.17 1.21
CA GLY A 69 4.15 -2.50 1.68
C GLY A 69 4.12 -3.44 2.87
N ILE A 70 5.09 -4.35 2.97
CA ILE A 70 5.19 -5.27 4.11
C ILE A 70 5.75 -4.50 5.31
N VAL A 71 5.06 -4.56 6.43
CA VAL A 71 5.47 -3.93 7.70
C VAL A 71 5.60 -4.98 8.79
N SER A 72 6.39 -4.67 9.81
CA SER A 72 6.55 -5.54 10.97
C SER A 72 5.40 -5.35 11.98
N LYS A 73 5.24 -6.31 12.88
CA LYS A 73 4.25 -6.18 13.97
C LYS A 73 4.57 -5.03 14.92
N LYS A 74 5.84 -4.59 15.01
CA LYS A 74 6.24 -3.46 15.85
C LYS A 74 5.77 -2.14 15.26
N ASP A 75 5.83 -2.02 13.94
CA ASP A 75 5.46 -0.80 13.21
C ASP A 75 3.95 -0.53 13.31
N LEU A 76 3.13 -1.56 13.54
CA LEU A 76 1.68 -1.44 13.62
C LEU A 76 1.15 -0.43 14.65
N SER A 77 1.84 -0.28 15.79
CA SER A 77 1.42 0.70 16.80
C SER A 77 1.84 2.13 16.47
N GLU A 78 2.72 2.30 15.48
CA GLU A 78 3.29 3.58 15.09
C GLU A 78 2.66 4.11 13.79
N ILE A 79 2.07 3.24 12.97
CA ILE A 79 1.38 3.62 11.73
C ILE A 79 0.10 4.40 12.07
N THR A 80 0.06 5.65 11.61
CA THR A 80 -1.12 6.51 11.54
C THR A 80 -1.46 6.74 10.06
N PRO A 81 -2.64 7.31 9.75
CA PRO A 81 -2.94 7.65 8.36
C PRO A 81 -1.89 8.59 7.74
N GLU A 82 -1.46 9.62 8.47
CA GLU A 82 -0.59 10.69 7.98
C GLU A 82 0.86 10.22 7.74
N ASN A 83 1.34 9.23 8.50
CA ASN A 83 2.71 8.74 8.36
C ASN A 83 2.82 7.45 7.51
N ALA A 84 1.69 6.88 7.05
CA ALA A 84 1.70 5.65 6.27
C ALA A 84 2.53 5.77 4.98
N VAL A 85 2.55 6.96 4.37
CA VAL A 85 3.41 7.30 3.23
C VAL A 85 4.88 7.18 3.60
N GLU A 86 5.30 7.75 4.72
CA GLU A 86 6.69 7.67 5.18
C GLU A 86 7.11 6.22 5.43
N HIS A 87 6.24 5.40 6.01
CA HIS A 87 6.51 3.97 6.16
C HIS A 87 6.73 3.29 4.81
N LEU A 88 5.88 3.55 3.81
CA LEU A 88 6.02 2.99 2.47
C LEU A 88 7.32 3.40 1.78
N GLU A 89 7.67 4.69 1.86
CA GLU A 89 8.88 5.24 1.21
C GLU A 89 10.18 4.70 1.82
N ASN A 90 10.16 4.31 3.09
CA ASN A 90 11.29 3.74 3.81
C ASN A 90 11.46 2.22 3.62
N LEU A 91 10.53 1.54 2.95
CA LEU A 91 10.68 0.12 2.63
C LEU A 91 11.72 -0.09 1.53
N GLU A 92 12.35 -1.27 1.54
CA GLU A 92 13.21 -1.69 0.41
C GLU A 92 12.44 -1.70 -0.90
N TRP A 93 11.15 -2.08 -0.85
CA TRP A 93 10.24 -2.05 -1.98
C TRP A 93 8.78 -2.06 -1.47
N TYR A 94 7.88 -1.58 -2.32
CA TYR A 94 6.43 -1.70 -2.18
C TYR A 94 5.83 -2.16 -3.52
N VAL A 95 4.55 -2.52 -3.51
CA VAL A 95 3.77 -2.78 -4.71
C VAL A 95 2.79 -1.64 -4.90
N TYR A 96 2.63 -1.17 -6.12
CA TYR A 96 1.67 -0.12 -6.44
C TYR A 96 0.85 -0.47 -7.68
N GLY A 97 -0.28 0.22 -7.82
CA GLY A 97 -1.13 0.13 -9.00
C GLY A 97 -2.34 1.06 -8.92
N GLY A 98 -3.27 0.87 -9.85
CA GLY A 98 -4.49 1.67 -9.97
C GLY A 98 -4.60 2.40 -11.32
N PRO A 99 -5.75 3.06 -11.58
CA PRO A 99 -6.01 3.82 -12.80
C PRO A 99 -4.92 4.82 -13.18
N PHE A 100 -4.32 5.51 -12.20
CA PHE A 100 -3.23 6.47 -12.41
C PHE A 100 -2.02 5.85 -13.11
N PHE A 101 -1.81 4.54 -12.93
CA PHE A 101 -0.73 3.77 -13.52
C PHE A 101 -1.18 2.93 -14.72
N GLU A 102 -2.25 3.33 -15.41
CA GLU A 102 -2.86 2.59 -16.52
C GLU A 102 -3.25 1.15 -16.12
N ASN A 103 -3.64 0.96 -14.85
CA ASN A 103 -3.91 -0.34 -14.23
C ASN A 103 -2.70 -1.31 -14.22
N THR A 104 -1.49 -0.80 -14.42
CA THR A 104 -0.25 -1.56 -14.23
C THR A 104 -0.07 -1.86 -12.75
N ILE A 105 0.37 -3.08 -12.43
CA ILE A 105 0.75 -3.46 -11.08
C ILE A 105 2.19 -3.93 -11.07
N THR A 106 3.05 -3.22 -10.35
CA THR A 106 4.48 -3.47 -10.32
C THR A 106 5.09 -3.09 -8.98
N PHE A 107 6.39 -3.36 -8.83
CA PHE A 107 7.17 -2.98 -7.66
C PHE A 107 7.73 -1.56 -7.81
N GLY A 108 7.74 -0.82 -6.71
CA GLY A 108 8.38 0.49 -6.60
C GLY A 108 9.30 0.55 -5.38
N GLU A 109 10.11 1.61 -5.32
CA GLU A 109 11.01 1.92 -4.20
C GLU A 109 11.10 3.45 -4.04
N GLY A 110 11.32 3.92 -2.81
CA GLY A 110 11.46 5.35 -2.53
C GLY A 110 10.14 6.12 -2.64
N LYS A 111 10.17 7.29 -3.28
CA LYS A 111 9.06 8.26 -3.25
C LYS A 111 7.77 7.72 -3.87
N VAL A 112 6.66 7.86 -3.16
CA VAL A 112 5.32 7.55 -3.67
C VAL A 112 4.65 8.80 -4.24
N ASN A 113 3.85 8.62 -5.29
CA ASN A 113 3.10 9.70 -5.91
C ASN A 113 1.66 9.68 -5.37
N VAL A 114 1.40 10.49 -4.34
CA VAL A 114 0.11 10.54 -3.62
C VAL A 114 -0.49 11.95 -3.57
N ASP A 115 0.25 12.96 -3.99
CA ASP A 115 -0.20 14.35 -4.09
C ASP A 115 -0.65 14.68 -5.52
N LEU A 116 -1.36 15.81 -5.68
CA LEU A 116 -1.65 16.45 -6.97
C LEU A 116 -0.62 17.54 -7.29
#